data_AF-A0A524QDF2-F1
#
_entry.id   AF-A0A524QDF2-F1
#
_cell.length_a   1.000
_cell.length_b   1.000
_cell.length_c   1.000
_cell.angle_alpha   90.00
_cell.angle_beta   90.00
_cell.angle_gamma   90.00
#
_symmetry.space_group_name_H-M   'P 1'
#
loop_
_entity.id
_entity.type
_entity.pdbx_description
1 polymer ?
#
loop_
_entity_poly.entity_id
_entity_poly.type
_entity_poly.pdbx_seq_one_letter_code
_entity_poly.pdbx_strand_id
1 'polypeptide(L)'
;VTGRLSWRKLVRAALLSIALVGVLLWLSGFVFRTLVPHENDQSKNLFSARLHHATAVVHLDKLPAPLTETERRRDRLAVILDRKSIRVGVRSDVLPFVFTNLQGELVGFDMTLLHDLAQDLDVHLHVVQVDRSQRGELLDNGGIDILAGGIAVTPDNVNFGTFPMPYLDQTAALVVPDHRRGEFTDLKIIRSMKKLKIAVHSEYYLQRLKHVLPDAEYVLVDSIEGFLKGEMPDVDALLYTAEAGSAWTFLYPQNAVVVPEGFRVKVPTGFLIPTGSDRFYDFMNTWMVLKVKNGQIAEAYDRWILGQGVTAQELRWSVVRNVLHWVD
;
A
#
# COMPACT_ATOMS: atom_id res chain seq x y z
N VAL A 1 -46.14 16.75 -57.63
CA VAL A 1 -44.71 16.48 -57.95
C VAL A 1 -44.20 15.44 -56.95
N THR A 2 -44.30 14.15 -57.28
CA THR A 2 -43.82 13.06 -56.43
C THR A 2 -42.32 12.89 -56.68
N GLY A 3 -41.50 13.45 -55.78
CA GLY A 3 -40.05 13.37 -55.88
C GLY A 3 -39.57 11.92 -55.74
N ARG A 4 -39.04 11.34 -56.82
CA ARG A 4 -38.39 10.02 -56.78
C ARG A 4 -37.18 10.09 -55.85
N LEU A 5 -37.29 9.41 -54.71
CA LEU A 5 -36.22 9.28 -53.72
C LEU A 5 -35.02 8.57 -54.37
N SER A 6 -33.88 9.25 -54.47
CA SER A 6 -32.67 8.66 -55.05
C SER A 6 -31.95 7.81 -54.00
N TRP A 7 -32.00 6.49 -54.15
CA TRP A 7 -31.32 5.54 -53.28
C TRP A 7 -29.82 5.86 -53.11
N ARG A 8 -29.17 6.31 -54.19
CA ARG A 8 -27.76 6.75 -54.15
C ARG A 8 -27.52 7.97 -53.24
N LYS A 9 -28.46 8.91 -53.18
CA LYS A 9 -28.36 10.08 -52.28
C LYS A 9 -28.55 9.68 -50.82
N LEU A 10 -29.46 8.74 -50.54
CA LEU A 10 -29.66 8.20 -49.20
C LEU A 10 -28.45 7.43 -48.69
N VAL A 11 -27.87 6.54 -49.51
CA VAL A 11 -26.67 5.78 -49.14
C VAL A 11 -25.49 6.72 -48.88
N ARG A 12 -25.30 7.75 -49.71
CA ARG A 12 -24.25 8.77 -49.49
C ARG A 12 -24.48 9.54 -48.19
N ALA A 13 -25.71 9.96 -47.92
CA ALA A 13 -26.05 10.65 -46.68
C ALA A 13 -25.77 9.76 -45.47
N ALA A 14 -26.18 8.49 -45.49
CA ALA A 14 -25.93 7.53 -44.41
C ALA A 14 -24.43 7.31 -44.17
N LEU A 15 -23.64 7.13 -45.24
CA LEU A 15 -22.18 6.98 -45.12
C LEU A 15 -21.51 8.24 -44.55
N LEU A 16 -21.96 9.43 -44.96
CA LEU A 16 -21.49 10.69 -44.40
C LEU A 16 -21.83 10.83 -42.91
N SER A 17 -23.04 10.43 -42.50
CA SER A 17 -23.44 10.42 -41.08
C SER A 17 -22.57 9.47 -40.26
N ILE A 18 -22.31 8.25 -40.76
CA ILE A 18 -21.45 7.27 -40.09
C ILE A 18 -20.02 7.79 -39.98
N ALA A 19 -19.48 8.38 -41.04
CA ALA A 19 -18.16 8.99 -41.01
C ALA A 19 -18.09 10.16 -40.01
N LEU A 20 -19.10 11.02 -39.97
CA LEU A 20 -19.19 12.13 -39.03
C LEU A 20 -19.23 11.63 -37.58
N VAL A 21 -20.05 10.62 -37.28
CA VAL A 21 -20.13 10.00 -35.95
C VAL A 21 -18.80 9.34 -35.59
N GLY A 22 -18.15 8.63 -36.53
CA GLY A 22 -16.83 8.04 -36.32
C GLY A 22 -15.76 9.07 -36.00
N VAL A 23 -15.75 10.20 -36.71
CA VAL A 23 -14.83 11.32 -36.44
C VAL A 23 -15.12 11.97 -35.08
N LEU A 24 -16.40 12.15 -34.72
CA LEU A 24 -16.79 12.69 -33.42
C LEU A 24 -16.38 11.78 -32.27
N LEU A 25 -16.59 10.46 -32.40
CA LEU A 25 -16.14 9.47 -31.42
C LEU A 25 -14.63 9.43 -31.31
N TRP A 26 -13.93 9.53 -32.44
CA TRP A 26 -12.46 9.57 -32.46
C TRP A 26 -11.92 10.85 -31.80
N LEU A 27 -12.46 12.03 -32.14
CA LEU A 27 -12.11 13.31 -31.52
C LEU A 27 -12.41 13.31 -30.03
N SER A 28 -13.59 12.82 -29.62
CA SER A 28 -13.96 12.61 -28.23
C SER A 28 -12.94 11.73 -27.51
N GLY A 29 -12.59 10.58 -28.09
CA GLY A 29 -11.59 9.67 -27.54
C GLY A 29 -10.19 10.30 -27.45
N PHE A 30 -9.79 11.08 -28.45
CA PHE A 30 -8.53 11.81 -28.47
C PHE A 30 -8.47 12.89 -27.38
N VAL A 31 -9.54 13.69 -27.24
CA VAL A 31 -9.67 14.72 -26.21
C VAL A 31 -9.67 14.08 -24.81
N PHE A 32 -10.41 12.98 -24.61
CA PHE A 32 -10.38 12.23 -23.35
C PHE A 32 -8.97 11.72 -23.02
N ARG A 33 -8.25 11.16 -24.00
CA ARG A 33 -6.89 10.65 -23.79
C ARG A 33 -5.87 11.75 -23.48
N THR A 34 -6.07 12.96 -23.99
CA THR A 34 -5.11 14.07 -23.83
C THR A 34 -5.39 14.93 -22.60
N LEU A 35 -6.66 15.07 -22.20
CA LEU A 35 -7.06 15.92 -21.06
C LEU A 35 -7.20 15.17 -19.74
N VAL A 36 -7.46 13.86 -19.75
CA VAL A 36 -7.60 13.07 -18.52
C VAL A 36 -6.27 12.37 -18.22
N PRO A 37 -5.51 12.81 -17.19
CA PRO A 37 -4.32 12.11 -16.75
C PRO A 37 -4.63 10.64 -16.50
N HIS A 38 -3.84 9.73 -17.04
CA HIS A 38 -4.10 8.31 -16.88
C HIS A 38 -3.72 7.88 -15.45
N GLU A 39 -4.64 7.21 -14.76
CA GLU A 39 -4.41 6.55 -13.46
C GLU A 39 -3.21 5.57 -13.52
N ASN A 40 -2.94 5.05 -14.71
CA ASN A 40 -1.80 4.19 -15.03
C ASN A 40 -0.42 4.88 -14.95
N ASP A 41 -0.37 6.22 -14.97
CA ASP A 41 0.89 6.95 -14.77
C ASP A 41 1.24 7.02 -13.28
N GLN A 42 0.26 7.13 -12.39
CA GLN A 42 0.50 7.12 -10.94
C GLN A 42 0.97 5.76 -10.42
N SER A 43 0.40 4.66 -10.96
CA SER A 43 0.89 3.31 -10.64
C SER A 43 2.34 3.13 -11.07
N LYS A 44 2.67 3.47 -12.32
CA LYS A 44 4.06 3.42 -12.82
C LYS A 44 4.99 4.30 -12.00
N ASN A 45 4.55 5.47 -11.56
CA ASN A 45 5.32 6.34 -10.69
C ASN A 45 5.61 5.63 -9.35
N LEU A 46 4.59 5.17 -8.61
CA LEU A 46 4.78 4.50 -7.32
C LEU A 46 5.73 3.29 -7.40
N PHE A 47 5.55 2.43 -8.41
CA PHE A 47 6.37 1.22 -8.60
C PHE A 47 7.73 1.47 -9.27
N SER A 48 8.00 2.67 -9.77
CA SER A 48 9.34 3.11 -10.23
C SER A 48 10.05 4.01 -9.22
N ALA A 49 9.39 4.35 -8.11
CA ALA A 49 9.97 5.18 -7.06
C ALA A 49 11.18 4.50 -6.43
N ARG A 50 12.28 5.25 -6.34
CA ARG A 50 13.50 4.87 -5.63
C ARG A 50 13.69 5.69 -4.37
N LEU A 51 14.27 5.11 -3.33
CA LEU A 51 14.64 5.84 -2.14
C LEU A 51 15.68 6.93 -2.47
N HIS A 52 15.45 8.18 -2.05
CA HIS A 52 16.35 9.30 -2.37
C HIS A 52 17.68 9.24 -1.61
N HIS A 53 17.68 8.61 -0.43
CA HIS A 53 18.84 8.51 0.47
C HIS A 53 18.96 7.07 1.00
N ALA A 54 19.23 6.12 0.11
CA ALA A 54 19.36 4.71 0.51
C ALA A 54 20.73 4.45 1.15
N THR A 55 20.78 4.26 2.46
CA THR A 55 21.84 3.45 3.10
C THR A 55 21.89 2.09 2.40
N ALA A 56 23.07 1.52 2.15
CA ALA A 56 23.16 0.21 1.51
C ALA A 56 22.35 -0.84 2.29
N VAL A 57 21.33 -1.41 1.66
CA VAL A 57 20.53 -2.51 2.23
C VAL A 57 21.30 -3.80 2.04
N VAL A 58 21.52 -4.52 3.13
CA VAL A 58 21.97 -5.90 3.06
C VAL A 58 20.74 -6.79 3.18
N HIS A 59 20.29 -7.32 2.04
CA HIS A 59 19.25 -8.35 2.03
C HIS A 59 19.84 -9.64 2.60
N LEU A 60 19.21 -10.15 3.66
CA LEU A 60 19.62 -11.41 4.26
C LEU A 60 18.75 -12.53 3.69
N ASP A 61 19.36 -13.35 2.83
CA ASP A 61 18.70 -14.53 2.23
C ASP A 61 18.33 -15.61 3.27
N LYS A 62 18.89 -15.52 4.48
CA LYS A 62 18.66 -16.45 5.59
C LYS A 62 18.35 -15.70 6.87
N LEU A 63 17.50 -16.29 7.69
CA LEU A 63 17.22 -15.81 9.03
C LEU A 63 18.54 -15.67 9.83
N PRO A 64 18.78 -14.51 10.47
CA PRO A 64 19.95 -14.34 11.32
C PRO A 64 19.97 -15.34 12.46
N ALA A 65 21.17 -15.71 12.89
CA ALA A 65 21.33 -16.48 14.13
C ALA A 65 20.76 -15.68 15.32
N PRO A 66 20.05 -16.34 16.26
CA PRO A 66 19.60 -15.73 17.50
C PRO A 66 20.75 -15.11 18.29
N LEU A 67 20.43 -14.14 19.13
CA LEU A 67 21.39 -13.56 20.06
C LEU A 67 21.84 -14.59 21.09
N THR A 68 23.11 -14.53 21.45
CA THR A 68 23.64 -15.33 22.56
C THR A 68 22.93 -14.97 23.86
N GLU A 69 22.93 -15.88 24.82
CA GLU A 69 22.35 -15.65 26.15
C GLU A 69 22.95 -14.44 26.86
N THR A 70 24.23 -14.13 26.63
CA THR A 70 24.87 -12.92 27.17
C THR A 70 24.37 -11.65 26.48
N GLU A 71 24.19 -11.66 25.16
CA GLU A 71 23.63 -10.53 24.42
C GLU A 71 22.16 -10.28 24.75
N ARG A 72 21.35 -11.33 24.95
CA ARG A 72 19.93 -11.21 25.32
C ARG A 72 19.71 -10.54 26.68
N ARG A 73 20.70 -10.56 27.57
CA ARG A 73 20.67 -9.84 28.86
C ARG A 73 21.02 -8.35 28.77
N ARG A 74 21.50 -7.89 27.61
CA ARG A 74 21.84 -6.49 27.38
C ARG A 74 20.65 -5.77 26.74
N ASP A 75 20.57 -4.46 26.95
CA ASP A 75 19.60 -3.65 26.22
C ASP A 75 19.83 -3.77 24.70
N ARG A 76 18.72 -3.90 23.97
CA ARG A 76 18.74 -4.16 22.53
C ARG A 76 19.50 -3.10 21.73
N LEU A 77 19.40 -1.82 22.12
CA LEU A 77 20.10 -0.74 21.44
C LEU A 77 21.62 -0.91 21.53
N ALA A 78 22.13 -1.35 22.69
CA ALA A 78 23.56 -1.58 22.86
C ALA A 78 24.05 -2.73 21.96
N VAL A 79 23.27 -3.79 21.81
CA VAL A 79 23.58 -4.92 20.91
C VAL A 79 23.59 -4.47 19.46
N ILE A 80 22.62 -3.66 19.02
CA ILE A 80 22.56 -3.11 17.66
C ILE A 80 23.81 -2.28 17.34
N LEU A 81 24.19 -1.37 18.26
CA LEU A 81 25.32 -0.46 18.08
C LEU A 81 26.66 -1.20 18.05
N ASP A 82 26.86 -2.19 18.93
CA ASP A 82 28.07 -3.02 18.94
C ASP A 82 28.17 -3.89 17.67
N ARG A 83 27.03 -4.44 17.22
CA ARG A 83 26.95 -5.27 16.02
C ARG A 83 27.05 -4.46 14.72
N LYS A 84 26.97 -3.13 14.80
CA LYS A 84 26.97 -2.20 13.66
C LYS A 84 25.94 -2.54 12.58
N SER A 85 24.83 -3.15 12.99
CA SER A 85 23.73 -3.50 12.10
C SER A 85 22.42 -3.61 12.86
N ILE A 86 21.34 -3.12 12.26
CA ILE A 86 19.97 -3.33 12.71
C ILE A 86 19.29 -4.34 11.81
N ARG A 87 18.68 -5.36 12.41
CA ARG A 87 17.98 -6.46 11.72
C ARG A 87 16.49 -6.16 11.71
N VAL A 88 15.92 -6.01 10.53
CA VAL A 88 14.50 -5.70 10.34
C VAL A 88 13.81 -6.90 9.71
N GLY A 89 12.81 -7.44 10.41
CA GLY A 89 11.85 -8.35 9.84
C GLY A 89 10.78 -7.58 9.07
N VAL A 90 10.55 -7.95 7.82
CA VAL A 90 9.47 -7.41 7.01
C VAL A 90 8.57 -8.53 6.49
N ARG A 91 7.30 -8.21 6.30
CA ARG A 91 6.42 -9.04 5.45
C ARG A 91 6.50 -8.49 4.03
N SER A 92 6.66 -9.37 3.04
CA SER A 92 6.61 -8.95 1.64
C SER A 92 5.21 -8.47 1.27
N ASP A 93 5.14 -7.61 0.26
CA ASP A 93 3.90 -7.25 -0.44
C ASP A 93 2.85 -6.56 0.44
N VAL A 94 3.30 -5.72 1.37
CA VAL A 94 2.43 -4.85 2.17
C VAL A 94 2.47 -3.45 1.60
N LEU A 95 1.83 -3.24 0.45
CA LEU A 95 1.67 -1.93 -0.15
C LEU A 95 0.93 -0.96 0.80
N PRO A 96 1.34 0.31 0.90
CA PRO A 96 2.56 0.94 0.38
C PRO A 96 3.73 0.96 1.39
N PHE A 97 3.66 0.16 2.46
CA PHE A 97 4.62 0.20 3.58
C PHE A 97 5.94 -0.48 3.24
N VAL A 98 5.88 -1.73 2.75
CA VAL A 98 7.04 -2.52 2.31
C VAL A 98 6.65 -3.33 1.09
N PHE A 99 7.30 -3.06 -0.03
CA PHE A 99 7.08 -3.78 -1.28
C PHE A 99 8.32 -3.71 -2.17
N THR A 100 8.39 -4.62 -3.15
CA THR A 100 9.47 -4.63 -4.13
C THR A 100 9.06 -3.76 -5.33
N ASN A 101 9.89 -2.77 -5.69
CA ASN A 101 9.66 -1.94 -6.87
C ASN A 101 10.04 -2.69 -8.17
N LEU A 102 9.82 -2.06 -9.32
CA LEU A 102 10.16 -2.63 -10.64
C LEU A 102 11.66 -2.87 -10.85
N GLN A 103 12.52 -2.32 -9.98
CA GLN A 103 13.97 -2.52 -10.01
C GLN A 103 14.42 -3.68 -9.10
N GLY A 104 13.50 -4.33 -8.39
CA GLY A 104 13.82 -5.40 -7.44
C GLY A 104 14.28 -4.89 -6.07
N GLU A 105 14.12 -3.59 -5.79
CA GLU A 105 14.52 -2.97 -4.52
C GLU A 105 13.33 -2.98 -3.54
N LEU A 106 13.58 -3.29 -2.26
CA LEU A 106 12.59 -3.10 -1.21
C LEU A 106 12.44 -1.61 -0.89
N VAL A 107 11.24 -1.10 -1.12
CA VAL A 107 10.88 0.30 -0.92
C VAL A 107 9.55 0.41 -0.18
N GLY A 108 9.12 1.65 0.08
CA GLY A 108 7.86 1.95 0.74
C GLY A 108 8.03 2.90 1.93
N PHE A 109 6.89 3.18 2.57
CA PHE A 109 6.82 4.08 3.71
C PHE A 109 7.72 3.61 4.86
N ASP A 110 7.58 2.35 5.30
CA ASP A 110 8.36 1.82 6.43
C ASP A 110 9.83 1.71 6.06
N MET A 111 10.14 1.30 4.83
CA MET A 111 11.53 1.23 4.37
C MET A 111 12.20 2.60 4.42
N THR A 112 11.52 3.66 4.00
CA THR A 112 12.06 5.04 4.07
C THR A 112 12.48 5.39 5.50
N LEU A 113 11.61 5.13 6.47
CA LEU A 113 11.88 5.39 7.87
C LEU A 113 13.00 4.51 8.43
N LEU A 114 13.09 3.25 8.01
CA LEU A 114 14.14 2.32 8.46
C LEU A 114 15.52 2.68 7.90
N HIS A 115 15.59 3.23 6.68
CA HIS A 115 16.81 3.77 6.12
C HIS A 115 17.31 4.97 6.93
N ASP A 116 16.41 5.90 7.25
CA ASP A 116 16.72 7.04 8.11
C ASP A 116 17.19 6.59 9.50
N LEU A 117 16.53 5.58 10.07
CA LEU A 117 16.90 5.02 11.37
C LEU A 117 18.31 4.44 11.36
N ALA A 118 18.64 3.65 10.34
CA ALA A 118 19.95 3.05 10.20
C ALA A 118 21.05 4.11 10.00
N GLN A 119 20.75 5.17 9.25
CA GLN A 119 21.63 6.31 9.06
C GLN A 119 21.87 7.08 10.37
N ASP A 120 20.81 7.39 11.12
CA ASP A 120 20.90 8.12 12.39
C ASP A 120 21.65 7.32 13.47
N LEU A 121 21.59 5.99 13.40
CA LEU A 121 22.33 5.07 14.28
C LEU A 121 23.77 4.79 13.81
N ASP A 122 24.14 5.19 12.60
CA ASP A 122 25.40 4.83 11.94
C ASP A 122 25.63 3.30 11.92
N VAL A 123 24.62 2.57 11.42
CA VAL A 123 24.63 1.10 11.30
C VAL A 123 24.13 0.62 9.94
N HIS A 124 24.47 -0.62 9.58
CA HIS A 124 23.92 -1.26 8.39
C HIS A 124 22.46 -1.68 8.59
N LEU A 125 21.65 -1.48 7.55
CA LEU A 125 20.27 -1.97 7.51
C LEU A 125 20.23 -3.39 6.93
N HIS A 126 19.93 -4.37 7.77
CA HIS A 126 19.78 -5.76 7.36
C HIS A 126 18.30 -6.13 7.34
N VAL A 127 17.80 -6.56 6.18
CA VAL A 127 16.37 -6.85 6.01
C VAL A 127 16.17 -8.34 5.77
N VAL A 128 15.19 -8.93 6.45
CA VAL A 128 14.82 -10.33 6.30
C VAL A 128 13.31 -10.48 6.20
N GLN A 129 12.85 -11.36 5.31
CA GLN A 129 11.44 -11.71 5.21
C GLN A 129 11.05 -12.60 6.39
N VAL A 130 9.91 -12.29 7.01
CA VAL A 130 9.44 -12.97 8.22
C VAL A 130 8.00 -13.40 8.06
N ASP A 131 7.75 -14.69 8.32
CA ASP A 131 6.41 -15.24 8.41
C ASP A 131 5.69 -14.80 9.68
N ARG A 132 4.37 -14.65 9.59
CA ARG A 132 3.52 -14.20 10.71
C ARG A 132 3.65 -15.11 11.95
N SER A 133 3.89 -16.40 11.76
CA SER A 133 4.06 -17.38 12.85
C SER A 133 5.38 -17.21 13.62
N GLN A 134 6.43 -16.70 12.98
CA GLN A 134 7.79 -16.62 13.54
C GLN A 134 8.10 -15.27 14.21
N ARG A 135 7.29 -14.23 13.92
CA ARG A 135 7.56 -12.85 14.32
C ARG A 135 7.86 -12.63 15.81
N GLY A 136 7.12 -13.31 16.69
CA GLY A 136 7.29 -13.17 18.14
C GLY A 136 8.60 -13.80 18.61
N GLU A 137 8.87 -15.02 18.14
CA GLU A 137 10.11 -15.73 18.46
C GLU A 137 11.34 -14.95 17.97
N LEU A 138 11.30 -14.40 16.75
CA LEU A 138 12.42 -13.67 16.17
C LEU A 138 12.71 -12.35 16.89
N LEU A 139 11.68 -11.64 17.37
CA LEU A 139 11.88 -10.45 18.20
C LEU A 139 12.50 -10.84 19.56
N ASP A 140 11.92 -11.84 20.21
CA ASP A 140 12.35 -12.31 21.53
C ASP A 140 13.79 -12.84 21.55
N ASN A 141 14.11 -13.75 20.63
CA ASN A 141 15.44 -14.36 20.54
C ASN A 141 16.48 -13.45 19.85
N GLY A 142 16.04 -12.35 19.25
CA GLY A 142 16.86 -11.37 18.56
C GLY A 142 17.39 -11.76 17.18
N GLY A 143 16.70 -12.69 16.52
CA GLY A 143 16.80 -12.87 15.08
C GLY A 143 16.45 -11.58 14.32
N ILE A 144 15.51 -10.78 14.84
CA ILE A 144 15.24 -9.41 14.39
C ILE A 144 15.21 -8.44 15.58
N ASP A 145 15.42 -7.16 15.31
CA ASP A 145 15.33 -6.08 16.29
C ASP A 145 14.07 -5.22 16.10
N ILE A 146 13.58 -5.14 14.85
CA ILE A 146 12.35 -4.43 14.50
C ILE A 146 11.54 -5.32 13.56
N LEU A 147 10.22 -5.34 13.76
CA LEU A 147 9.27 -5.84 12.76
C LEU A 147 8.52 -4.65 12.15
N ALA A 148 8.50 -4.60 10.83
CA ALA A 148 7.88 -3.55 10.02
C ALA A 148 6.97 -4.13 8.93
N GLY A 149 6.13 -3.29 8.35
CA GLY A 149 5.14 -3.65 7.33
C GLY A 149 3.73 -3.18 7.69
N GLY A 150 3.57 -1.92 8.11
CA GLY A 150 2.25 -1.33 8.37
C GLY A 150 1.50 -2.05 9.50
N ILE A 151 2.16 -2.28 10.64
CA ILE A 151 1.61 -3.09 11.72
C ILE A 151 0.66 -2.24 12.58
N ALA A 152 -0.61 -2.59 12.56
CA ALA A 152 -1.62 -1.97 13.41
C ALA A 152 -1.34 -2.25 14.90
N VAL A 153 -1.43 -1.20 15.72
CA VAL A 153 -1.34 -1.26 17.18
C VAL A 153 -2.64 -1.84 17.72
N THR A 154 -2.64 -3.15 18.00
CA THR A 154 -3.81 -3.90 18.48
C THR A 154 -3.47 -4.75 19.70
N PRO A 155 -4.46 -5.12 20.53
CA PRO A 155 -4.26 -6.05 21.65
C PRO A 155 -3.61 -7.38 21.25
N ASP A 156 -3.86 -7.86 20.03
CA ASP A 156 -3.24 -9.10 19.54
C ASP A 156 -1.77 -8.90 19.20
N ASN A 157 -1.41 -7.77 18.58
CA ASN A 157 -0.04 -7.52 18.14
C ASN A 157 0.90 -7.17 19.31
N VAL A 158 0.39 -6.56 20.40
CA VAL A 158 1.20 -6.29 21.61
C VAL A 158 1.65 -7.55 22.34
N ASN A 159 1.06 -8.72 22.05
CA ASN A 159 1.54 -9.98 22.61
C ASN A 159 2.89 -10.44 22.01
N PHE A 160 3.29 -9.88 20.86
CA PHE A 160 4.53 -10.26 20.17
C PHE A 160 5.67 -9.27 20.36
N GLY A 161 5.43 -8.12 20.99
CA GLY A 161 6.43 -7.08 21.21
C GLY A 161 5.81 -5.80 21.74
N THR A 162 6.63 -4.75 21.84
CA THR A 162 6.20 -3.42 22.30
C THR A 162 6.15 -2.45 21.13
N PHE A 163 5.18 -1.55 21.12
CA PHE A 163 5.09 -0.47 20.14
C PHE A 163 5.63 0.83 20.73
N PRO A 164 6.70 1.41 20.15
CA PRO A 164 7.01 2.82 20.32
C PRO A 164 5.89 3.70 19.76
N MET A 165 6.08 5.02 19.81
CA MET A 165 5.16 6.00 19.25
C MET A 165 4.80 5.63 17.80
N PRO A 166 3.49 5.47 17.47
CA PRO A 166 3.06 5.14 16.13
C PRO A 166 3.34 6.31 15.17
N TYR A 167 3.59 5.99 13.90
CA TYR A 167 3.95 6.99 12.89
C TYR A 167 2.74 7.53 12.10
N LEU A 168 1.64 6.78 12.02
CA LEU A 168 0.39 7.22 11.40
C LEU A 168 -0.82 6.44 11.92
N ASP A 169 -2.01 6.94 11.61
CA ASP A 169 -3.26 6.21 11.79
C ASP A 169 -3.76 5.70 10.43
N GLN A 170 -4.03 4.40 10.32
CA GLN A 170 -4.70 3.83 9.16
C GLN A 170 -6.22 3.95 9.32
N THR A 171 -6.88 4.38 8.26
CA THR A 171 -8.33 4.58 8.23
C THR A 171 -9.00 3.34 7.64
N ALA A 172 -9.92 2.71 8.37
CA ALA A 172 -10.69 1.59 7.82
C ALA A 172 -11.53 2.07 6.63
N ALA A 173 -11.54 1.28 5.57
CA ALA A 173 -12.22 1.57 4.32
C ALA A 173 -12.80 0.29 3.71
N LEU A 174 -13.64 0.46 2.70
CA LEU A 174 -14.13 -0.63 1.87
C LEU A 174 -13.48 -0.54 0.50
N VAL A 175 -12.87 -1.63 0.06
CA VAL A 175 -12.47 -1.83 -1.33
C VAL A 175 -13.64 -2.51 -2.04
N VAL A 176 -14.10 -1.94 -3.14
CA VAL A 176 -15.28 -2.40 -3.89
C VAL A 176 -15.01 -2.36 -5.38
N PRO A 177 -15.75 -3.11 -6.21
CA PRO A 177 -15.69 -2.92 -7.66
C PRO A 177 -15.96 -1.46 -8.02
N ASP A 178 -15.14 -0.87 -8.89
CA ASP A 178 -15.15 0.57 -9.14
C ASP A 178 -16.53 1.07 -9.65
N HIS A 179 -17.18 0.28 -10.50
CA HIS A 179 -18.52 0.57 -11.01
C HIS A 179 -19.60 0.62 -9.91
N ARG A 180 -19.35 0.04 -8.73
CA ARG A 180 -20.24 0.05 -7.55
C ARG A 180 -19.85 1.09 -6.50
N ARG A 181 -18.77 1.85 -6.70
CA ARG A 181 -18.24 2.83 -5.73
C ARG A 181 -19.32 3.71 -5.11
N GLY A 182 -20.28 4.18 -5.92
CA GLY A 182 -21.39 5.05 -5.48
C GLY A 182 -22.31 4.42 -4.42
N GLU A 183 -22.45 3.09 -4.42
CA GLU A 183 -23.30 2.35 -3.47
C GLU A 183 -22.75 2.39 -2.03
N PHE A 184 -21.44 2.61 -1.87
CA PHE A 184 -20.73 2.49 -0.59
C PHE A 184 -20.35 3.84 0.04
N THR A 185 -20.91 4.94 -0.46
CA THR A 185 -20.52 6.30 -0.06
C THR A 185 -21.05 6.72 1.31
N ASP A 186 -22.17 6.16 1.77
CA ASP A 186 -22.80 6.50 3.06
C ASP A 186 -23.09 5.21 3.85
N LEU A 187 -22.69 5.20 5.13
CA LEU A 187 -22.88 4.06 6.00
C LEU A 187 -24.36 3.68 6.20
N LYS A 188 -25.29 4.63 6.14
CA LYS A 188 -26.74 4.38 6.19
C LYS A 188 -27.23 3.60 4.98
N ILE A 189 -26.70 3.90 3.79
CA ILE A 189 -27.02 3.17 2.56
C ILE A 189 -26.51 1.73 2.70
N ILE A 190 -25.25 1.57 3.12
CA ILE A 190 -24.63 0.26 3.34
C ILE A 190 -25.45 -0.58 4.34
N ARG A 191 -25.89 0.02 5.45
CA ARG A 191 -26.75 -0.66 6.46
C ARG A 191 -28.09 -1.13 5.91
N SER A 192 -28.61 -0.50 4.86
CA SER A 192 -29.87 -0.88 4.23
C SER A 192 -29.73 -2.00 3.20
N MET A 193 -28.49 -2.36 2.81
CA MET A 193 -28.22 -3.42 1.85
C MET A 193 -28.63 -4.78 2.42
N LYS A 194 -29.37 -5.55 1.62
CA LYS A 194 -29.76 -6.91 1.98
C LYS A 194 -28.67 -7.89 1.56
N LYS A 195 -28.29 -8.80 2.45
CA LYS A 195 -27.28 -9.86 2.21
C LYS A 195 -25.90 -9.31 1.83
N LEU A 196 -25.53 -8.16 2.38
CA LEU A 196 -24.22 -7.57 2.19
C LEU A 196 -23.13 -8.54 2.68
N LYS A 197 -22.23 -8.96 1.80
CA LYS A 197 -21.12 -9.84 2.15
C LYS A 197 -19.78 -9.12 2.05
N ILE A 198 -19.01 -9.14 3.15
CA ILE A 198 -17.75 -8.42 3.27
C ILE A 198 -16.61 -9.39 3.53
N ALA A 199 -15.60 -9.41 2.66
CA ALA A 199 -14.33 -10.09 2.92
C ALA A 199 -13.51 -9.30 3.94
N VAL A 200 -12.85 -9.99 4.86
CA VAL A 200 -12.05 -9.36 5.92
C VAL A 200 -10.76 -10.12 6.14
N HIS A 201 -9.62 -9.43 6.04
CA HIS A 201 -8.29 -10.02 6.27
C HIS A 201 -7.80 -9.86 7.73
N SER A 202 -8.50 -9.07 8.55
CA SER A 202 -8.09 -8.80 9.93
C SER A 202 -9.23 -8.97 10.92
N GLU A 203 -9.04 -9.91 11.84
CA GLU A 203 -9.99 -10.20 12.92
C GLU A 203 -10.27 -8.95 13.78
N TYR A 204 -9.26 -8.13 14.08
CA TYR A 204 -9.44 -6.89 14.83
C TYR A 204 -10.41 -5.94 14.14
N TYR A 205 -10.24 -5.72 12.84
CA TYR A 205 -11.15 -4.87 12.06
C TYR A 205 -12.53 -5.52 11.90
N LEU A 206 -12.62 -6.85 11.78
CA LEU A 206 -13.90 -7.58 11.76
C LEU A 206 -14.72 -7.30 13.03
N GLN A 207 -14.10 -7.39 14.21
CA GLN A 207 -14.80 -7.13 15.47
C GLN A 207 -15.32 -5.69 15.53
N ARG A 208 -14.55 -4.70 15.04
CA ARG A 208 -15.02 -3.31 14.92
C ARG A 208 -16.16 -3.17 13.92
N LEU A 209 -16.05 -3.83 12.77
CA LEU A 209 -17.06 -3.76 11.71
C LEU A 209 -18.40 -4.36 12.13
N LYS A 210 -18.40 -5.46 12.89
CA LYS A 210 -19.62 -6.07 13.47
C LYS A 210 -20.43 -5.10 14.34
N HIS A 211 -19.79 -4.16 15.02
CA HIS A 211 -20.50 -3.12 15.79
C HIS A 211 -21.16 -2.08 14.88
N VAL A 212 -20.62 -1.86 13.68
CA VAL A 212 -21.06 -0.82 12.75
C VAL A 212 -22.09 -1.35 11.74
N LEU A 213 -21.88 -2.59 11.25
CA LEU A 213 -22.69 -3.31 10.26
C LEU A 213 -23.08 -4.71 10.80
N PRO A 214 -23.88 -4.80 11.87
CA PRO A 214 -24.15 -6.09 12.53
C PRO A 214 -24.87 -7.11 11.63
N ASP A 215 -25.63 -6.65 10.64
CA ASP A 215 -26.44 -7.50 9.76
C ASP A 215 -25.70 -7.98 8.50
N ALA A 216 -24.43 -7.58 8.32
CA ALA A 216 -23.61 -8.03 7.19
C ALA A 216 -23.07 -9.46 7.42
N GLU A 217 -22.90 -10.20 6.33
CA GLU A 217 -22.19 -11.47 6.30
C GLU A 217 -20.69 -11.22 6.14
N TYR A 218 -19.86 -11.98 6.85
CA TYR A 218 -18.40 -11.80 6.86
C TYR A 218 -17.69 -13.05 6.40
N VAL A 219 -16.69 -12.87 5.52
CA VAL A 219 -15.80 -13.94 5.06
C VAL A 219 -14.37 -13.60 5.47
N LEU A 220 -13.78 -14.40 6.36
CA LEU A 220 -12.36 -14.25 6.68
C LEU A 220 -11.53 -14.78 5.51
N VAL A 221 -10.54 -13.99 5.09
CA VAL A 221 -9.63 -14.33 4.00
C VAL A 221 -8.18 -14.18 4.44
N ASP A 222 -7.33 -15.13 4.05
CA ASP A 222 -5.88 -15.06 4.33
C ASP A 222 -5.14 -14.15 3.34
N SER A 223 -5.71 -13.94 2.15
CA SER A 223 -5.19 -13.02 1.13
C SER A 223 -6.33 -12.20 0.53
N ILE A 224 -6.03 -10.96 0.19
CA ILE A 224 -6.98 -10.03 -0.45
C ILE A 224 -6.99 -10.15 -1.97
N GLU A 225 -6.00 -10.81 -2.56
CA GLU A 225 -5.83 -10.84 -4.03
C GLU A 225 -7.02 -11.44 -4.76
N GLY A 226 -7.64 -12.50 -4.22
CA GLY A 226 -8.79 -13.14 -4.85
C GLY A 226 -9.97 -12.16 -5.02
N PHE A 227 -10.21 -11.31 -4.01
CA PHE A 227 -11.21 -10.25 -4.14
C PHE A 227 -10.79 -9.22 -5.20
N LEU A 228 -9.55 -8.74 -5.13
CA LEU A 228 -9.04 -7.72 -6.06
C LEU A 228 -9.05 -8.18 -7.53
N LYS A 229 -8.82 -9.47 -7.78
CA LYS A 229 -8.87 -10.12 -9.11
C LYS A 229 -10.31 -10.40 -9.60
N GLY A 230 -11.33 -10.21 -8.75
CA GLY A 230 -12.72 -10.52 -9.07
C GLY A 230 -13.06 -12.01 -9.00
N GLU A 231 -12.24 -12.80 -8.30
CA GLU A 231 -12.41 -14.25 -8.12
C GLU A 231 -13.41 -14.59 -7.00
N MET A 232 -13.97 -13.56 -6.35
CA MET A 232 -14.97 -13.66 -5.28
C MET A 232 -16.28 -12.96 -5.68
N PRO A 233 -17.01 -13.42 -6.71
CA PRO A 233 -18.17 -12.70 -7.26
C PRO A 233 -19.35 -12.57 -6.29
N ASP A 234 -19.42 -13.43 -5.27
CA ASP A 234 -20.45 -13.39 -4.23
C ASP A 234 -20.11 -12.43 -3.07
N VAL A 235 -18.96 -11.76 -3.10
CA VAL A 235 -18.52 -10.81 -2.08
C VAL A 235 -18.65 -9.39 -2.61
N ASP A 236 -19.35 -8.53 -1.86
CA ASP A 236 -19.66 -7.17 -2.27
C ASP A 236 -18.52 -6.17 -2.03
N ALA A 237 -17.79 -6.36 -0.92
CA ALA A 237 -16.75 -5.46 -0.47
C ALA A 237 -15.64 -6.20 0.26
N LEU A 238 -14.46 -5.61 0.30
CA LEU A 238 -13.34 -6.03 1.14
C LEU A 238 -13.09 -4.95 2.19
N LEU A 239 -13.11 -5.32 3.47
CA LEU A 239 -12.67 -4.46 4.56
C LEU A 239 -11.14 -4.38 4.55
N TYR A 240 -10.63 -3.18 4.38
CA TYR A 240 -9.19 -2.91 4.40
C TYR A 240 -8.92 -1.51 4.96
N THR A 241 -7.73 -0.97 4.71
CA THR A 241 -7.41 0.43 5.07
C THR A 241 -7.42 1.30 3.83
N ALA A 242 -7.73 2.58 3.97
CA ALA A 242 -7.74 3.52 2.86
C ALA A 242 -6.34 3.64 2.25
N GLU A 243 -5.33 3.76 3.11
CA GLU A 243 -3.93 3.96 2.75
C GLU A 243 -3.38 2.77 1.95
N ALA A 244 -3.57 1.55 2.47
CA ALA A 244 -3.11 0.36 1.78
C ALA A 244 -4.01 -0.01 0.59
N GLY A 245 -5.33 0.17 0.71
CA GLY A 245 -6.27 -0.14 -0.35
C GLY A 245 -6.05 0.70 -1.60
N SER A 246 -5.79 2.00 -1.43
CA SER A 246 -5.53 2.91 -2.55
C SER A 246 -4.23 2.55 -3.28
N ALA A 247 -3.24 2.02 -2.55
CA ALA A 247 -2.04 1.49 -3.20
C ALA A 247 -2.33 0.25 -4.06
N TRP A 248 -3.25 -0.63 -3.61
CA TRP A 248 -3.65 -1.80 -4.38
C TRP A 248 -4.50 -1.49 -5.61
N THR A 249 -5.28 -0.41 -5.62
CA THR A 249 -6.08 -0.02 -6.81
C THR A 249 -5.19 0.39 -7.98
N PHE A 250 -3.92 0.76 -7.74
CA PHE A 250 -2.95 0.97 -8.81
C PHE A 250 -2.60 -0.31 -9.58
N LEU A 251 -2.64 -1.47 -8.91
CA LEU A 251 -2.43 -2.79 -9.53
C LEU A 251 -3.74 -3.42 -10.03
N TYR A 252 -4.86 -3.06 -9.41
CA TYR A 252 -6.19 -3.59 -9.69
C TYR A 252 -7.22 -2.46 -9.90
N PRO A 253 -7.10 -1.69 -11.00
CA PRO A 253 -7.88 -0.46 -11.25
C PRO A 253 -9.39 -0.71 -11.44
N GLN A 254 -9.81 -1.95 -11.61
CA GLN A 254 -11.22 -2.34 -11.56
C GLN A 254 -11.84 -2.21 -10.15
N ASN A 255 -11.04 -1.91 -9.13
CA ASN A 255 -11.48 -1.70 -7.76
C ASN A 255 -11.31 -0.24 -7.35
N ALA A 256 -12.11 0.18 -6.37
CA ALA A 256 -12.06 1.50 -5.76
C ALA A 256 -12.01 1.38 -4.26
N VAL A 257 -11.36 2.35 -3.62
CA VAL A 257 -11.42 2.54 -2.17
C VAL A 257 -12.47 3.58 -1.83
N VAL A 258 -13.32 3.24 -0.86
CA VAL A 258 -14.35 4.12 -0.32
C VAL A 258 -14.23 4.17 1.19
N VAL A 259 -14.16 5.39 1.74
CA VAL A 259 -14.35 5.65 3.17
C VAL A 259 -15.77 6.19 3.32
N PRO A 260 -16.76 5.37 3.73
CA PRO A 260 -18.15 5.81 3.80
C PRO A 260 -18.32 6.96 4.80
N GLU A 261 -19.22 7.89 4.49
CA GLU A 261 -19.61 8.92 5.46
C GLU A 261 -20.17 8.26 6.73
N GLY A 262 -19.68 8.71 7.89
CA GLY A 262 -20.01 8.13 9.19
C GLY A 262 -19.18 6.91 9.59
N PHE A 263 -18.30 6.39 8.72
CA PHE A 263 -17.36 5.34 9.06
C PHE A 263 -16.06 5.93 9.61
N ARG A 264 -15.92 5.94 10.94
CA ARG A 264 -14.80 6.58 11.66
C ARG A 264 -14.00 5.57 12.48
N VAL A 265 -13.44 4.57 11.81
CA VAL A 265 -12.53 3.61 12.47
C VAL A 265 -11.12 3.92 12.00
N LYS A 266 -10.29 4.39 12.93
CA LYS A 266 -8.85 4.58 12.72
C LYS A 266 -8.08 3.71 13.69
N VAL A 267 -6.94 3.18 13.24
CA VAL A 267 -6.07 2.33 14.04
C VAL A 267 -4.64 2.84 13.89
N PRO A 268 -3.93 3.13 14.99
CA PRO A 268 -2.54 3.53 14.91
C PRO A 268 -1.69 2.42 14.31
N THR A 269 -0.63 2.81 13.61
CA THR A 269 0.29 1.92 12.92
C THR A 269 1.73 2.30 13.28
N GLY A 270 2.56 1.30 13.55
CA GLY A 270 3.91 1.52 14.04
C GLY A 270 4.84 0.32 13.90
N PHE A 271 6.09 0.52 14.30
CA PHE A 271 7.07 -0.55 14.41
C PHE A 271 6.85 -1.37 15.67
N LEU A 272 7.05 -2.68 15.56
CA LEU A 272 7.06 -3.57 16.72
C LEU A 272 8.51 -3.91 17.09
N ILE A 273 8.88 -3.68 18.34
CA ILE A 273 10.23 -3.91 18.88
C ILE A 273 10.18 -4.99 19.98
N PRO A 274 11.31 -5.62 20.37
CA PRO A 274 11.31 -6.60 21.45
C PRO A 274 10.87 -5.98 22.78
N THR A 275 10.15 -6.77 23.57
CA THR A 275 9.78 -6.42 24.95
C THR A 275 11.04 -6.39 25.85
N GLY A 276 11.00 -5.61 26.93
CA GLY A 276 12.09 -5.55 27.92
C GLY A 276 13.34 -4.80 27.46
N SER A 277 13.22 -3.97 26.42
CA SER A 277 14.32 -3.16 25.86
C SER A 277 14.06 -1.66 26.09
N ASP A 278 14.06 -1.23 27.35
CA ASP A 278 13.62 0.11 27.76
C ASP A 278 14.42 1.23 27.07
N ARG A 279 15.74 1.09 26.96
CA ARG A 279 16.58 2.11 26.32
C ARG A 279 16.32 2.18 24.82
N PHE A 280 16.07 1.04 24.19
CA PHE A 280 15.68 1.00 22.78
C PHE A 280 14.30 1.60 22.55
N TYR A 281 13.34 1.32 23.43
CA TYR A 281 12.00 1.91 23.41
C TYR A 281 12.04 3.44 23.52
N ASP A 282 12.77 3.97 24.51
CA ASP A 282 12.92 5.41 24.71
C ASP A 282 13.62 6.09 23.53
N PHE A 283 14.64 5.44 22.97
CA PHE A 283 15.30 5.89 21.76
C PHE A 283 14.33 5.97 20.59
N MET A 284 13.57 4.90 20.32
CA MET A 284 12.61 4.85 19.22
C MET A 284 11.49 5.90 19.38
N ASN A 285 11.00 6.12 20.60
CA ASN A 285 10.03 7.18 20.89
C ASN A 285 10.60 8.56 20.58
N THR A 286 11.79 8.86 21.08
CA THR A 286 12.46 10.16 20.87
C THR A 286 12.73 10.37 19.39
N TRP A 287 13.25 9.34 18.71
CA TRP A 287 13.52 9.35 17.29
C TRP A 287 12.24 9.62 16.48
N MET A 288 11.13 8.96 16.80
CA MET A 288 9.85 9.18 16.12
C MET A 288 9.35 10.62 16.28
N VAL A 289 9.45 11.19 17.49
CA VAL A 289 9.10 12.60 17.71
C VAL A 289 9.93 13.53 16.81
N LEU A 290 11.24 13.27 16.67
CA LEU A 290 12.10 14.05 15.77
C LEU A 290 11.66 13.94 14.31
N LYS A 291 11.36 12.73 13.83
CA LYS A 291 10.89 12.48 12.45
C LYS A 291 9.54 13.12 12.13
N VAL A 292 8.66 13.21 13.12
CA VAL A 292 7.42 13.98 12.98
C VAL A 292 7.73 15.47 12.90
N LYS A 293 8.59 15.99 13.79
CA LYS A 293 8.86 17.43 13.90
C LYS A 293 9.66 18.02 12.75
N ASN A 294 10.51 17.24 12.10
CA ASN A 294 11.28 17.69 10.95
C ASN A 294 10.58 17.43 9.60
N GLY A 295 9.36 16.89 9.62
CA GLY A 295 8.54 16.69 8.42
C GLY A 295 8.81 15.39 7.65
N GLN A 296 9.76 14.54 8.08
CA GLN A 296 10.11 13.32 7.35
C GLN A 296 8.95 12.31 7.27
N ILE A 297 8.11 12.24 8.30
CA ILE A 297 6.90 11.40 8.29
C ILE A 297 5.89 11.89 7.25
N ALA A 298 5.72 13.20 7.13
CA ALA A 298 4.81 13.81 6.16
C ALA A 298 5.33 13.63 4.73
N GLU A 299 6.63 13.81 4.50
CA GLU A 299 7.26 13.57 3.19
C GLU A 299 7.11 12.10 2.75
N ALA A 300 7.35 11.15 3.66
CA ALA A 300 7.14 9.73 3.38
C ALA A 300 5.66 9.44 3.09
N TYR A 301 4.72 10.09 3.79
CA TYR A 301 3.29 9.93 3.59
C TYR A 301 2.85 10.44 2.22
N ASP A 302 3.22 11.67 1.88
CA ASP A 302 2.90 12.29 0.60
C ASP A 302 3.43 11.43 -0.56
N ARG A 303 4.64 10.90 -0.40
CA ARG A 303 5.26 10.06 -1.42
C ARG A 303 4.58 8.70 -1.60
N TRP A 304 4.46 7.93 -0.52
CA TRP A 304 4.10 6.51 -0.61
C TRP A 304 2.60 6.27 -0.46
N ILE A 305 1.88 7.13 0.28
CA ILE A 305 0.43 7.00 0.47
C ILE A 305 -0.32 7.82 -0.56
N LEU A 306 0.09 9.07 -0.80
CA LEU A 306 -0.61 9.96 -1.74
C LEU A 306 -0.03 9.92 -3.16
N GLY A 307 1.11 9.26 -3.38
CA GLY A 307 1.78 9.20 -4.69
C GLY A 307 2.33 10.55 -5.18
N GLN A 308 2.47 11.54 -4.28
CA GLN A 308 2.96 12.88 -4.61
C GLN A 308 4.49 12.91 -4.71
N GLY A 309 5.02 13.83 -5.53
CA GLY A 309 6.48 14.00 -5.68
C GLY A 309 7.17 12.87 -6.45
N VAL A 310 6.46 11.82 -6.85
CA VAL A 310 6.99 10.76 -7.71
C VAL A 310 6.79 11.17 -9.17
N THR A 311 7.72 11.96 -9.69
CA THR A 311 7.83 12.16 -11.14
C THR A 311 8.55 10.94 -11.71
N ALA A 312 7.95 10.22 -12.66
CA ALA A 312 8.71 9.28 -13.48
C ALA A 312 9.97 10.00 -13.95
N GLN A 313 11.16 9.46 -13.66
CA GLN A 313 12.33 9.86 -14.41
C GLN A 313 12.04 9.47 -15.85
N GLU A 314 11.63 10.43 -16.68
CA GLU A 314 11.57 10.21 -18.12
C GLU A 314 12.96 9.74 -18.55
N LEU A 315 13.02 8.50 -19.04
CA LEU A 315 14.22 7.99 -19.66
C LEU A 315 14.63 9.01 -20.73
N ARG A 316 15.87 9.50 -20.66
CA ARG A 316 16.39 10.45 -21.65
C ARG A 316 16.08 9.93 -23.06
N TRP A 317 15.42 10.75 -23.87
CA TRP A 317 15.05 10.40 -25.23
C TRP A 317 16.28 9.91 -26.00
N SER A 318 16.16 8.77 -26.68
CA SER A 318 17.23 8.23 -27.52
C SER A 318 16.68 7.73 -28.84
N VAL A 319 17.42 7.94 -29.94
CA VAL A 319 17.05 7.41 -31.26
C VAL A 319 16.90 5.88 -31.23
N VAL A 320 17.79 5.20 -30.51
CA VAL A 320 17.81 3.73 -30.43
C VAL A 320 16.54 3.17 -29.79
N ARG A 321 16.03 3.82 -28.74
CA ARG A 321 14.80 3.42 -28.03
C ARG A 321 13.53 3.97 -28.70
N ASN A 322 13.51 5.28 -28.95
CA ASN A 322 12.30 6.01 -29.33
C ASN A 322 12.01 6.01 -30.84
N VAL A 323 13.01 5.73 -31.69
CA VAL A 323 12.86 5.71 -33.15
C VAL A 323 13.12 4.32 -33.72
N LEU A 324 14.17 3.64 -33.27
CA LEU A 324 14.60 2.36 -33.81
C LEU A 324 14.03 1.14 -33.06
N HIS A 325 13.57 1.32 -31.82
CA HIS A 325 13.02 0.26 -30.96
C HIS A 325 13.98 -0.93 -30.76
N TRP A 326 15.29 -0.68 -30.71
CA TRP A 326 16.30 -1.75 -30.58
C TRP A 326 16.60 -2.14 -29.13
N VAL A 327 16.21 -1.29 -28.19
CA VAL A 327 16.27 -1.55 -26.75
C VAL A 327 15.02 -0.98 -26.08
N ASP A 328 14.64 -1.59 -24.96
CA ASP A 328 13.53 -1.13 -24.11
C ASP A 328 13.85 0.18 -23.38
#